data_AF-A0A3P6DDG7-F1
#
_entry.id   AF-A0A3P6DDG7-F1
#
_cell.length_a   1.000
_cell.length_b   1.000
_cell.length_c   1.000
_cell.angle_alpha   90.00
_cell.angle_beta   90.00
_cell.angle_gamma   90.00
#
_symmetry.space_group_name_H-M   'P 1'
#
loop_
_entity.id
_entity.type
_entity.pdbx_description
1 polymer ?
#
loop_
_entity_poly.entity_id
_entity_poly.type
_entity_poly.pdbx_seq_one_letter_code
_entity_poly.pdbx_strand_id
1 'polypeptide(L)' 'MGKQLREACHTSNANMDNIFKVFETRLSDYEASSKGPGKWQKFSVFLQQSLEGPIDDLTKRFIDNISVEKIHFQ' A
#
# COMPACT_ATOMS: atom_id res chain seq x y z
N MET A 1 6.16 3.28 9.87
CA MET A 1 6.26 3.42 8.40
C MET A 1 4.91 3.28 7.70
N GLY A 2 4.05 2.33 8.10
CA GLY A 2 2.76 2.08 7.45
C GLY A 2 1.69 3.18 7.53
N LYS A 3 1.81 4.18 8.41
CA LYS A 3 0.79 5.25 8.55
C LYS A 3 0.58 6.03 7.25
N GLN A 4 1.65 6.54 6.64
CA GLN A 4 1.57 7.30 5.38
C GLN A 4 1.07 6.46 4.21
N LEU A 5 1.49 5.19 4.13
CA LEU A 5 0.98 4.28 3.10
C LEU A 5 -0.53 4.05 3.28
N ARG A 6 -0.98 3.81 4.52
CA ARG A 6 -2.39 3.66 4.84
C ARG A 6 -3.21 4.91 4.51
N GLU A 7 -2.70 6.09 4.85
CA GLU A 7 -3.34 7.37 4.52
C GLU A 7 -3.48 7.54 3.01
N ALA A 8 -2.40 7.29 2.25
CA ALA A 8 -2.44 7.36 0.79
C ALA A 8 -3.49 6.40 0.22
N CYS A 9 -3.54 5.16 0.71
CA CYS A 9 -4.52 4.16 0.28
C CYS A 9 -5.96 4.55 0.62
N HIS A 10 -6.21 5.37 1.65
CA HIS A 10 -7.56 5.79 2.06
C HIS A 10 -8.03 7.11 1.43
N THR A 11 -7.20 7.76 0.62
CA THR A 11 -7.64 8.95 -0.11
C THR A 11 -8.77 8.58 -1.10
N SER A 12 -9.78 9.45 -1.21
CA SER A 12 -10.93 9.22 -2.10
C SER A 12 -10.54 9.14 -3.58
N ASN A 13 -9.43 9.78 -3.95
CA ASN A 13 -8.83 9.72 -5.28
C ASN A 13 -7.52 8.91 -5.27
N ALA A 14 -7.46 7.87 -4.43
CA ALA A 14 -6.32 6.96 -4.40
C ALA A 14 -6.07 6.43 -5.81
N ASN A 15 -4.80 6.45 -6.21
CA ASN A 15 -4.34 6.02 -7.52
C ASN A 15 -3.12 5.12 -7.30
N MET A 16 -3.10 3.94 -7.94
CA MET A 16 -2.06 2.94 -7.74
C MET A 16 -0.65 3.45 -8.02
N ASP A 17 -0.45 4.28 -9.03
CA ASP A 17 0.88 4.87 -9.34
C ASP A 17 1.38 5.73 -8.18
N ASN A 18 0.50 6.52 -7.57
CA ASN A 18 0.86 7.32 -6.40
C ASN A 18 1.14 6.42 -5.18
N ILE A 19 0.36 5.37 -4.98
CA ILE A 19 0.58 4.40 -3.90
C ILE A 19 1.94 3.71 -4.05
N PHE A 20 2.30 3.28 -5.27
CA PHE A 20 3.60 2.66 -5.53
C PHE A 20 4.75 3.63 -5.23
N LYS A 21 4.66 4.90 -5.66
CA LYS A 21 5.67 5.91 -5.34
C LYS A 21 5.83 6.13 -3.83
N VAL A 22 4.72 6.21 -3.10
CA VAL A 22 4.75 6.31 -1.64
C VAL A 22 5.41 5.06 -1.07
N PHE A 23 5.03 3.87 -1.52
CA PHE A 23 5.59 2.62 -1.03
C PHE A 23 7.10 2.52 -1.27
N GLU A 24 7.57 2.80 -2.49
CA GLU A 24 9.00 2.85 -2.85
C GLU A 24 9.77 3.82 -1.96
N THR A 25 9.25 5.03 -1.74
CA THR A 25 9.89 6.02 -0.86
C THR A 25 10.07 5.46 0.56
N ARG A 26 9.06 4.76 1.10
CA ARG A 26 9.16 4.13 2.43
C ARG A 26 10.17 3.00 2.48
N LEU A 27 10.32 2.23 1.40
CA LEU A 27 11.32 1.17 1.30
C LEU A 27 12.73 1.79 1.29
N SER A 28 12.95 2.84 0.51
CA SER A 28 14.23 3.57 0.48
C SER A 28 14.57 4.20 1.84
N ASP A 29 13.59 4.84 2.51
CA ASP A 29 13.76 5.40 3.86
C ASP A 29 14.18 4.31 4.86
N TYR A 30 13.55 3.14 4.79
CA TYR A 30 13.87 2.00 5.65
C TYR A 30 15.29 1.49 5.40
N GLU A 31 15.65 1.34 4.13
CA GLU A 31 16.96 0.84 3.74
C GLU A 31 18.08 1.75 4.23
N ALA A 32 17.88 3.07 4.15
CA ALA A 32 18.84 4.08 4.59
C ALA A 32 18.95 4.21 6.11
N SER A 33 17.83 4.09 6.84
CA SER A 33 17.78 4.35 8.29
C SER A 33 18.13 3.14 9.17
N SER A 34 17.93 1.91 8.67
CA SER A 34 18.06 0.71 9.50
C SER A 34 19.43 0.05 9.37
N LYS A 35 20.05 -0.30 10.51
CA LYS A 35 21.33 -1.02 10.60
C LYS A 35 21.19 -2.27 11.48
N GLY A 36 22.02 -3.27 11.21
CA GLY A 36 22.16 -4.47 12.04
C GLY A 36 21.27 -5.67 11.65
N PRO A 37 21.47 -6.83 12.29
CA PRO A 37 20.90 -8.11 11.87
C PRO A 37 19.36 -8.17 11.93
N GLY A 38 18.72 -7.38 12.79
CA GLY A 38 17.25 -7.27 12.85
C GLY A 38 16.62 -6.47 11.69
N LYS A 39 17.41 -5.87 10.80
CA LYS A 39 16.94 -5.08 9.65
C LYS A 39 16.02 -5.90 8.75
N TRP A 40 16.43 -7.10 8.37
CA TRP A 40 15.65 -7.84 7.36
C TRP A 40 14.34 -8.40 7.92
N GLN A 41 14.30 -8.71 9.21
CA GLN A 41 13.08 -9.17 9.88
C GLN A 41 12.04 -8.05 10.03
N LYS A 42 12.46 -6.84 10.45
CA LYS A 42 11.55 -5.70 10.51
C LYS A 42 11.08 -5.26 9.11
N PHE A 43 11.94 -5.43 8.10
CA PHE A 43 11.59 -5.17 6.70
C PHE A 43 10.53 -6.14 6.19
N SER A 44 10.71 -7.45 6.41
CA SER A 44 9.76 -8.45 5.97
C SER A 44 8.39 -8.27 6.62
N VAL A 45 8.35 -7.96 7.92
CA VAL A 45 7.11 -7.63 8.63
C VAL A 45 6.44 -6.39 8.02
N PHE A 46 7.21 -5.34 7.70
CA PHE A 46 6.66 -4.14 7.07
C PHE A 46 6.08 -4.42 5.68
N LEU A 47 6.79 -5.19 4.84
CA LEU A 47 6.32 -5.60 3.53
C LEU A 47 5.00 -6.37 3.64
N GLN A 48 4.98 -7.38 4.51
CA GLN A 48 3.78 -8.20 4.72
C GLN A 48 2.59 -7.34 5.14
N GLN A 49 2.74 -6.50 6.17
CA GLN A 49 1.66 -5.64 6.66
C GLN A 49 1.19 -4.59 5.65
N SER A 50 2.06 -4.18 4.73
CA SER A 50 1.72 -3.22 3.67
C SER A 50 0.89 -3.88 2.58
N LEU A 51 1.29 -5.08 2.15
CA LEU A 51 0.64 -5.84 1.08
C LEU A 51 -0.68 -6.46 1.55
N GLU A 52 -0.69 -7.15 2.70
CA GLU A 52 -1.88 -7.82 3.26
C GLU A 52 -2.86 -6.85 3.93
N GLY A 53 -2.54 -5.56 3.98
CA GLY A 53 -3.38 -4.54 4.63
C GLY A 53 -3.83 -3.48 3.63
N PRO A 54 -3.31 -2.25 3.72
CA PRO A 54 -3.86 -1.11 3.00
C PRO A 54 -3.83 -1.24 1.46
N ILE A 55 -2.87 -1.99 0.90
CA ILE A 55 -2.80 -2.22 -0.55
C ILE A 55 -3.90 -3.19 -0.99
N ASP A 56 -4.05 -4.34 -0.32
CA ASP A 56 -5.13 -5.30 -0.60
C ASP A 56 -6.52 -4.67 -0.41
N ASP A 57 -6.72 -3.91 0.66
CA ASP A 57 -7.96 -3.15 0.90
C ASP A 57 -8.29 -2.20 -0.26
N LEU A 58 -7.29 -1.49 -0.79
CA LEU A 58 -7.47 -0.60 -1.92
C LEU A 58 -7.79 -1.36 -3.21
N THR A 59 -7.07 -2.47 -3.47
CA THR A 59 -7.31 -3.31 -4.65
C THR A 59 -8.73 -3.88 -4.65
N LYS A 60 -9.22 -4.37 -3.51
CA LYS A 60 -10.61 -4.84 -3.36
C LYS A 60 -11.62 -3.75 -3.69
N ARG A 61 -11.46 -2.54 -3.17
CA ARG A 61 -12.34 -1.42 -3.50
C ARG A 61 -12.34 -1.08 -4.99
N PHE A 62 -11.19 -1.14 -5.66
CA PHE A 62 -11.16 -0.94 -7.12
C PHE A 62 -11.93 -2.04 -7.86
N ILE A 63 -11.80 -3.29 -7.46
CA ILE A 63 -12.54 -4.42 -8.05
C ILE A 63 -14.05 -4.27 -7.81
N ASP A 64 -14.45 -3.90 -6.60
CA ASP A 64 -15.85 -3.68 -6.25
C ASP A 64 -16.46 -2.53 -7.07
N ASN A 65 -15.73 -1.42 -7.21
CA ASN A 65 -16.17 -0.29 -8.03
C ASN A 65 -16.36 -0.68 -9.50
N ILE A 66 -15.43 -1.44 -10.08
CA ILE A 66 -15.57 -1.96 -11.45
C ILE A 66 -16.82 -2.86 -11.57
N SER A 67 -17.11 -3.65 -10.54
CA SER A 67 -18.27 -4.54 -10.52
C SER A 67 -19.60 -3.77 -10.45
N VAL A 68 -19.64 -2.69 -9.66
CA VAL A 68 -20.80 -1.78 -9.57
C VAL A 68 -21.02 -1.04 -10.88
N GLU A 69 -19.97 -0.52 -11.51
CA GLU A 69 -20.09 0.15 -12.82
C GLU A 69 -20.72 -0.77 -13.86
N LYS A 70 -20.28 -2.03 -13.94
CA LYS A 70 -20.85 -3.02 -14.88
C LYS A 70 -22.35 -3.28 -14.69
N ILE A 71 -22.85 -3.25 -13.45
CA ILE A 71 -24.27 -3.42 -13.15
C ILE A 71 -25.07 -2.17 -13.55
N HIS A 72 -24.48 -0.98 -13.43
CA HIS A 72 -25.15 0.28 -13.76
C HIS A 72 -25.31 0.50 -15.28
N PHE A 73 -24.50 -0.15 -16.10
CA PHE A 73 -24.54 -0.06 -17.57
C PHE A 73 -25.30 -1.22 -18.26
N GLN A 74 -25.91 -2.14 -17.51
CA GLN A 74 -26.84 -3.17 -18.03
C GLN A 74 -28.29 -2.81 -17.74
#